data_AF-A0A3S2UT09-F1
#
_entry.id   AF-A0A3S2UT09-F1
#
_cell.length_a   1.000
_cell.length_b   1.000
_cell.length_c   1.000
_cell.angle_alpha   90.00
_cell.angle_beta   90.00
_cell.angle_gamma   90.00
#
_symmetry.space_group_name_H-M   'P 1'
#
loop_
_entity.id
_entity.type
_entity.pdbx_description
1 polymer ?
#
loop_
_entity_poly.entity_id
_entity_poly.type
_entity_poly.pdbx_seq_one_letter_code
_entity_poly.pdbx_strand_id
1 'polypeptide(L)' 'MLRTRYPWNKGILGGQKRPLQPKCMLVRVRLEMSGAIRVLALFNLAIDSKLPACDLVKLRVEDLWSGSSIRD' A
#
# COMPACT_ATOMS: atom_id res chain seq x y z
N MET A 1 -29.65 -12.04 -2.68
CA MET A 1 -29.08 -12.15 -1.31
C MET A 1 -27.56 -12.21 -1.42
N LEU A 2 -26.85 -11.12 -1.14
CA LEU A 2 -25.39 -11.14 -1.11
C LEU A 2 -24.96 -11.87 0.18
N ARG A 3 -24.26 -13.01 0.04
CA ARG A 3 -23.66 -13.71 1.19
C ARG A 3 -22.64 -12.77 1.83
N THR A 4 -22.96 -12.21 2.99
CA THR A 4 -22.03 -11.42 3.78
C THR A 4 -20.92 -12.35 4.28
N ARG A 5 -19.79 -12.41 3.56
CA ARG A 5 -18.59 -13.07 4.08
C ARG A 5 -17.98 -12.16 5.14
N TYR A 6 -18.19 -12.51 6.39
CA TYR A 6 -17.46 -11.87 7.48
C TYR A 6 -15.98 -12.18 7.30
N PRO A 7 -15.09 -11.17 7.27
CA PRO A 7 -13.67 -11.44 7.15
C PRO A 7 -13.23 -12.26 8.37
N TRP A 8 -12.33 -13.23 8.16
CA TRP A 8 -11.88 -14.18 9.20
C TRP A 8 -11.27 -13.51 10.43
N ASN A 9 -10.88 -12.24 10.32
CA ASN A 9 -10.27 -11.41 11.35
C ASN A 9 -11.21 -10.32 11.90
N LYS A 10 -12.54 -10.38 11.63
CA LYS A 10 -13.47 -9.35 12.12
C LYS A 10 -13.46 -9.30 13.65
N GLY A 11 -13.17 -8.13 14.21
CA GLY A 11 -13.10 -7.92 15.67
C GLY A 11 -11.73 -8.24 16.29
N ILE A 12 -10.75 -8.70 15.52
CA ILE A 12 -9.37 -8.89 15.98
C ILE A 12 -8.61 -7.60 15.73
N LEU A 13 -8.27 -6.88 16.81
CA LEU A 13 -7.28 -5.80 16.75
C LEU A 13 -5.93 -6.44 16.43
N GLY A 14 -5.53 -6.36 15.15
CA GLY A 14 -4.21 -6.78 14.71
C GLY A 14 -3.16 -5.97 15.46
N GLY A 15 -2.37 -6.63 16.31
CA GLY A 15 -1.27 -5.98 17.01
C GLY A 15 -0.25 -5.36 16.05
N GLN A 16 0.71 -4.62 16.60
CA GLN A 16 1.76 -4.00 15.81
C GLN A 16 2.43 -5.06 14.91
N LYS A 17 2.37 -4.85 13.59
CA LYS A 17 3.10 -5.71 12.65
C LYS A 17 4.60 -5.56 12.90
N ARG A 18 5.33 -6.66 12.77
CA ARG A 18 6.81 -6.64 12.88
C ARG A 18 7.38 -5.61 11.90
N PRO A 19 8.46 -4.91 12.27
CA PRO A 19 9.11 -3.97 11.37
C PRO A 19 9.54 -4.68 10.08
N LEU A 20 9.54 -3.94 8.97
CA LEU A 20 10.00 -4.46 7.69
C LEU A 20 11.47 -4.88 7.81
N GLN A 21 11.77 -6.10 7.37
CA GLN A 21 13.14 -6.59 7.37
C GLN A 21 13.95 -5.88 6.27
N PRO A 22 15.28 -5.68 6.45
CA PRO A 22 16.14 -5.09 5.43
C PRO A 22 16.05 -5.80 4.06
N LYS A 23 15.68 -7.10 4.06
CA LYS A 23 15.46 -7.90 2.86
C LYS A 23 14.36 -7.36 1.94
N CYS A 24 13.39 -6.60 2.46
CA CYS A 24 12.35 -5.96 1.65
C CYS A 24 12.95 -5.02 0.58
N MET A 25 14.12 -4.44 0.82
CA MET A 25 14.80 -3.58 -0.16
C MET A 25 15.23 -4.35 -1.42
N LEU A 26 15.41 -5.68 -1.35
CA LEU A 26 15.67 -6.49 -2.54
C LEU A 26 14.48 -6.50 -3.49
N VAL A 27 13.25 -6.41 -2.96
CA VAL A 27 12.04 -6.33 -3.79
C VAL A 27 12.05 -5.02 -4.58
N ARG A 28 12.45 -3.90 -3.96
CA ARG A 28 12.60 -2.62 -4.63
C ARG A 28 13.56 -2.70 -5.81
N VAL A 29 14.77 -3.23 -5.59
CA VAL A 29 15.78 -3.38 -6.65
C VAL A 29 15.25 -4.24 -7.81
N ARG A 30 14.52 -5.32 -7.51
CA ARG A 30 13.88 -6.16 -8.54
C ARG A 30 12.80 -5.41 -9.34
N LEU A 31 12.02 -4.54 -8.69
CA LEU A 31 11.01 -3.71 -9.35
C LEU A 31 11.62 -2.59 -10.20
N GLU A 32 12.75 -2.03 -9.75
CA GLU A 32 13.53 -1.06 -10.52
C GLU A 32 14.10 -1.72 -11.79
N MET A 33 14.72 -2.89 -11.67
CA MET A 33 15.26 -3.63 -12.81
C MET A 33 14.20 -4.09 -13.82
N SER A 34 12.99 -4.40 -13.37
CA SER A 34 11.89 -4.81 -14.26
C SER A 34 11.21 -3.64 -14.97
N GLY A 35 11.57 -2.39 -14.65
CA GLY A 35 10.92 -1.20 -15.21
C GLY A 35 9.45 -1.06 -14.80
N ALA A 36 9.01 -1.73 -13.72
CA ALA A 36 7.63 -1.75 -13.28
C ALA A 36 7.26 -0.48 -12.48
N ILE A 37 7.27 0.68 -13.15
CA ILE A 37 7.16 2.01 -12.54
C ILE A 37 5.94 2.13 -11.62
N ARG A 38 4.76 1.66 -12.05
CA ARG A 38 3.53 1.71 -11.23
C ARG A 38 3.66 0.91 -9.93
N VAL A 39 4.21 -0.30 -10.02
CA VAL A 39 4.35 -1.20 -8.86
C VAL A 39 5.44 -0.70 -7.93
N LEU A 40 6.53 -0.16 -8.48
CA LEU A 40 7.59 0.51 -7.73
C LEU A 40 7.07 1.72 -6.97
N ALA A 41 6.27 2.59 -7.61
CA ALA A 41 5.67 3.75 -6.97
C ALA A 41 4.73 3.35 -5.82
N LEU A 42 3.86 2.34 -6.04
CA LEU A 42 2.99 1.81 -4.99
C LEU A 42 3.78 1.17 -3.84
N PHE A 43 4.88 0.48 -4.14
CA PHE A 43 5.76 -0.12 -3.13
C PHE A 43 6.42 0.95 -2.25
N ASN A 44 6.97 2.00 -2.86
CA ASN A 44 7.56 3.12 -2.12
C ASN A 44 6.50 3.83 -1.26
N LEU A 45 5.34 4.15 -1.86
CA LEU A 45 4.23 4.78 -1.14
C LEU A 45 3.74 3.92 0.04
N ALA A 46 3.70 2.59 -0.10
CA ALA A 46 3.31 1.68 0.97
C ALA A 46 4.26 1.76 2.18
N ILE A 47 5.57 1.88 1.91
CA ILE A 47 6.60 1.98 2.94
C ILE A 47 6.46 3.30 3.69
N ASP A 48 6.29 4.41 2.95
CA ASP A 48 6.25 5.76 3.54
C ASP A 48 4.96 6.01 4.32
N SER A 49 3.81 5.63 3.75
CA SER A 49 2.49 5.89 4.33
C SER A 49 2.02 4.83 5.33
N LYS A 50 2.65 3.65 5.34
CA LYS A 50 2.21 2.46 6.10
C LYS A 50 0.78 2.01 5.80
N LEU A 51 0.25 2.38 4.63
CA LEU A 51 -1.09 1.95 4.21
C LEU A 51 -1.13 0.46 3.86
N PRO A 52 -2.24 -0.23 4.13
CA PRO A 52 -2.44 -1.60 3.67
C PRO A 52 -2.63 -1.63 2.15
N ALA A 53 -2.25 -2.75 1.53
CA ALA A 53 -2.36 -2.92 0.07
C ALA A 53 -3.76 -2.66 -0.48
N CYS A 54 -4.82 -3.00 0.28
CA CYS A 54 -6.20 -2.77 -0.15
C CYS A 54 -6.58 -1.29 -0.27
N ASP A 55 -5.95 -0.42 0.52
CA ASP A 55 -6.20 1.02 0.48
C ASP A 55 -5.32 1.66 -0.61
N LEU A 56 -4.07 1.20 -0.74
CA LEU A 56 -3.17 1.63 -1.82
C LEU A 56 -3.73 1.36 -3.22
N VAL A 57 -4.36 0.21 -3.45
CA VAL A 57 -4.95 -0.11 -4.78
C VAL A 57 -6.24 0.67 -5.07
N LYS A 58 -6.89 1.24 -4.05
CA LYS A 58 -8.08 2.07 -4.19
C LYS A 58 -7.76 3.56 -4.30
N LEU A 59 -6.52 3.93 -4.00
CA LEU A 59 -6.07 5.32 -3.96
C LEU A 59 -6.17 5.96 -5.35
N ARG A 60 -6.78 7.14 -5.40
CA ARG A 60 -6.95 7.94 -6.60
C ARG A 60 -5.98 9.12 -6.60
N VAL A 61 -5.80 9.74 -7.76
CA VAL A 61 -4.94 10.92 -7.88
C VAL A 61 -5.51 12.10 -7.07
N GLU A 62 -6.83 12.21 -6.96
CA GLU A 62 -7.53 13.22 -6.14
C GLU A 62 -7.22 13.09 -4.63
N ASP A 63 -6.91 11.88 -4.15
CA ASP A 63 -6.55 11.64 -2.75
C ASP A 63 -5.13 12.12 -2.40
N LEU A 64 -4.31 12.51 -3.40
CA LEU A 64 -2.92 12.90 -3.21
C LEU A 64 -2.78 14.42 -3.04
N TRP A 65 -2.32 14.83 -1.87
CA TRP A 65 -1.87 16.20 -1.64
C TRP A 65 -0.45 16.39 -2.21
N SER A 66 -0.33 17.08 -3.34
CA SER A 66 0.95 17.64 -3.77
C SER A 66 1.03 19.05 -3.18
N GLY A 67 2.15 19.41 -2.55
CA GLY A 67 2.38 20.60 -1.72
C GLY A 67 2.09 21.99 -2.32
N SER A 68 1.28 22.10 -3.37
CA SER A 68 0.71 23.35 -3.87
C SER A 68 -0.70 23.22 -4.49
N SER A 69 -1.33 22.03 -4.59
CA SER A 69 -2.75 21.88 -4.98
C SER A 69 -3.25 20.45 -4.76
N ILE A 70 -4.45 20.29 -4.19
CA ILE A 70 -5.26 19.09 -4.44
C ILE A 70 -5.72 19.17 -5.90
N ARG A 71 -5.72 18.04 -6.61
CA ARG A 71 -6.37 17.95 -7.91
C ARG A 71 -7.81 17.51 -7.64
N ASP A 72 -8.76 18.43 -7.82
CA ASP A 72 -10.21 18.14 -7.81
C ASP A 72 -10.60 17.13 -8.91
#